data_AF-A0A929W4N8-F1
#
_entry.id   AF-A0A929W4N8-F1
#
_cell.length_a   1.000
_cell.length_b   1.000
_cell.length_c   1.000
_cell.angle_alpha   90.00
_cell.angle_beta   90.00
_cell.angle_gamma   90.00
#
_symmetry.space_group_name_H-M   'P 1'
#
loop_
_entity.id
_entity.type
_entity.pdbx_description
1 polymer ?
#
loop_
_entity_poly.entity_id
_entity_poly.type
_entity_poly.pdbx_seq_one_letter_code
_entity_poly.pdbx_strand_id
1 'polypeptide(L)'
;MKQTENQKDSALLPDNTMQLLDGRFLPLYPREEKGCETNNEMYITSIKPYQSLKEENKHLSTSEDDTPKDELQFFLDNVFFFVAHAEDILSDSRLFLAPVPVLCGLPFIGRNPFRYATLGVYIEWWMHNGFAVHKDERDKVSFIWALCGSPMTGSNRCAMVDENGLSTKITVGDFSKHVRSFCRINQRYHECKSLALSYSLRQVKDVLQNRHGSNYINSAYRNGLNWQNNWLINSKRELLDTIHDRNNRLMHHQMDAHAQELEKLVTQYLERGEKNDKESATLQNKIREAKQKLKLGEISNVEYQQYISPMKRELDRQKHDPDFDMWNEIQQIFPQENYSLDDVLMWMESRKGTECSIQRQKTD
;
A
#
# COMPACT_ATOMS: atom_id res chain seq x y z
N MET A 1 -27.98 -5.42 -14.88
CA MET A 1 -27.99 -4.53 -13.69
C MET A 1 -26.57 -4.44 -13.15
N LYS A 2 -25.84 -3.37 -13.51
CA LYS A 2 -24.54 -3.06 -12.90
C LYS A 2 -24.81 -2.14 -11.71
N GLN A 3 -24.75 -2.68 -10.50
CA GLN A 3 -24.69 -1.84 -9.31
C GLN A 3 -23.35 -1.09 -9.32
N THR A 4 -23.46 0.21 -9.20
CA THR A 4 -22.41 1.23 -9.16
C THR A 4 -21.41 0.98 -8.03
N GLU A 5 -20.12 0.83 -8.38
CA GLU A 5 -18.97 0.79 -7.46
C GLU A 5 -18.75 2.07 -6.63
N ASN A 6 -19.58 3.10 -6.79
CA ASN A 6 -19.40 4.40 -6.13
C ASN A 6 -19.99 4.52 -4.71
N GLN A 7 -20.59 3.46 -4.15
CA GLN A 7 -21.22 3.49 -2.82
C GLN A 7 -20.36 2.92 -1.67
N LYS A 8 -19.13 2.45 -1.92
CA LYS A 8 -18.36 1.64 -0.94
C LYS A 8 -17.30 2.38 -0.11
N ASP A 9 -17.13 3.69 -0.26
CA ASP A 9 -16.00 4.42 0.38
C ASP A 9 -16.47 5.67 1.15
N SER A 10 -17.58 5.59 1.88
CA SER A 10 -17.94 6.63 2.88
C SER A 10 -17.22 6.34 4.19
N ALA A 11 -16.67 7.38 4.84
CA ALA A 11 -16.11 7.26 6.19
C ALA A 11 -17.18 7.19 7.28
N LEU A 12 -18.40 7.67 7.01
CA LEU A 12 -19.47 7.73 8.00
C LEU A 12 -20.03 6.33 8.27
N LEU A 13 -20.09 5.96 9.55
CA LEU A 13 -20.65 4.69 10.00
C LEU A 13 -22.03 4.89 10.64
N PRO A 14 -22.85 3.83 10.72
CA PRO A 14 -24.22 3.91 11.23
C PRO A 14 -24.36 4.38 12.69
N ASP A 15 -23.28 4.31 13.47
CA ASP A 15 -23.20 4.68 14.89
C ASP A 15 -22.74 6.13 15.12
N ASN A 16 -22.80 6.98 14.10
CA ASN A 16 -22.27 8.35 14.12
C ASN A 16 -20.77 8.43 14.42
N THR A 17 -20.01 7.41 14.03
CA THR A 17 -18.55 7.48 14.01
C THR A 17 -18.03 7.68 12.59
N MET A 18 -16.83 8.24 12.45
CA MET A 18 -16.11 8.31 11.19
C MET A 18 -14.87 7.43 11.24
N GLN A 19 -14.61 6.68 10.17
CA GLN A 19 -13.41 5.85 10.04
C GLN A 19 -12.34 6.55 9.18
N LEU A 20 -11.16 6.74 9.77
CA LEU A 20 -9.97 7.26 9.11
C LEU A 20 -9.30 6.24 8.18
N LEU A 21 -8.36 6.69 7.33
CA LEU A 21 -7.62 5.81 6.40
C LEU A 21 -6.68 4.83 7.10
N ASP A 22 -6.18 5.19 8.28
CA ASP A 22 -5.36 4.32 9.11
C ASP A 22 -6.19 3.31 9.95
N GLY A 23 -7.52 3.37 9.82
CA GLY A 23 -8.45 2.48 10.51
C GLY A 23 -8.94 2.97 11.87
N ARG A 24 -8.50 4.15 12.35
CA ARG A 24 -9.05 4.75 13.58
C ARG A 24 -10.52 5.15 13.41
N PHE A 25 -11.27 5.13 14.51
CA PHE A 25 -12.67 5.55 14.57
C PHE A 25 -12.80 6.78 15.47
N LEU A 26 -13.46 7.83 14.98
CA LEU A 26 -13.70 9.06 15.73
C LEU A 26 -15.21 9.27 15.94
N PRO A 27 -15.66 9.61 17.17
CA PRO A 27 -17.05 9.99 17.39
C PRO A 27 -17.34 11.32 16.71
N LEU A 28 -18.49 11.45 16.04
CA LEU A 28 -18.95 12.71 15.47
C LEU A 28 -19.83 13.47 16.47
N TYR A 29 -19.56 14.76 16.59
CA TYR A 29 -20.36 15.68 17.40
C TYR A 29 -21.41 16.33 16.49
N PRO A 30 -22.72 16.07 16.69
CA PRO A 30 -23.76 16.63 15.84
C PRO A 30 -23.82 18.15 15.96
N ARG A 31 -24.21 18.84 14.89
CA ARG A 31 -24.55 20.27 14.96
C ARG A 31 -25.87 20.44 15.69
N GLU A 32 -25.90 21.32 16.68
CA GLU A 32 -27.14 21.82 17.28
C GLU A 32 -27.84 22.68 16.19
N GLU A 33 -28.93 22.14 15.63
CA GLU A 33 -29.82 22.70 14.58
C GLU A 33 -29.45 22.49 13.08
N LYS A 34 -30.35 21.79 12.37
CA LYS A 34 -30.44 21.66 10.90
C LYS A 34 -30.98 22.94 10.22
N GLY A 35 -30.58 24.13 10.66
CA GLY A 35 -31.22 25.38 10.22
C GLY A 35 -30.38 26.66 10.29
N CYS A 36 -29.17 26.62 10.84
CA CYS A 36 -28.27 27.77 10.79
C CYS A 36 -27.22 27.52 9.70
N GLU A 37 -27.39 28.16 8.55
CA GLU A 37 -26.29 28.40 7.60
C GLU A 37 -25.23 29.23 8.33
N THR A 38 -24.37 28.56 9.11
CA THR A 38 -23.28 29.21 9.86
C THR A 38 -22.45 30.07 8.91
N ASN A 39 -21.89 31.17 9.44
CA ASN A 39 -20.92 32.07 8.79
C ASN A 39 -19.89 31.38 7.89
N ASN A 40 -19.55 30.12 8.16
CA ASN A 40 -18.76 29.28 7.28
C ASN A 40 -19.34 29.21 5.85
N GLU A 41 -20.63 28.95 5.61
CA GLU A 41 -21.16 28.87 4.23
C GLU A 41 -21.07 30.21 3.50
N MET A 42 -21.41 31.31 4.17
CA MET A 42 -21.31 32.66 3.62
C MET A 42 -19.85 33.03 3.31
N TYR A 43 -18.93 32.80 4.25
CA TYR A 43 -17.48 32.94 4.09
C TYR A 43 -16.88 32.02 3.01
N ILE A 44 -17.45 30.81 2.87
CA ILE A 44 -17.04 29.80 1.90
C ILE A 44 -17.46 30.20 0.48
N THR A 45 -18.63 30.82 0.31
CA THR A 45 -19.08 31.34 -0.98
C THR A 45 -18.24 32.50 -1.49
N SER A 46 -17.55 33.25 -0.61
CA SER A 46 -16.63 34.33 -0.99
C SER A 46 -15.23 33.87 -1.45
N ILE A 47 -14.88 32.59 -1.33
CA ILE A 47 -13.53 32.09 -1.68
C ILE A 47 -13.37 31.99 -3.20
N LYS A 48 -12.48 32.80 -3.78
CA LYS A 48 -12.10 32.73 -5.20
C LYS A 48 -11.17 31.52 -5.47
N PRO A 49 -11.28 30.83 -6.63
CA PRO A 49 -10.31 29.82 -7.05
C PRO A 49 -8.88 30.35 -7.03
N TYR A 50 -7.90 29.52 -6.64
CA TYR A 50 -6.48 29.92 -6.65
C TYR A 50 -5.99 30.41 -8.03
N GLN A 51 -6.60 29.96 -9.12
CA GLN A 51 -6.30 30.46 -10.47
C GLN A 51 -6.76 31.91 -10.69
N SER A 52 -7.84 32.33 -10.04
CA SER A 52 -8.45 33.66 -10.14
C SER A 52 -7.78 34.72 -9.25
N LEU A 53 -6.99 34.30 -8.24
CA LEU A 53 -6.16 35.21 -7.43
C LEU A 53 -5.00 35.84 -8.23
N LYS A 54 -4.89 35.56 -9.54
CA LYS A 54 -3.78 35.98 -10.41
C LYS A 54 -4.01 37.25 -11.23
N GLU A 55 -5.18 37.90 -11.14
CA GLU A 55 -5.49 39.04 -12.02
C GLU A 55 -5.46 40.43 -11.38
N GLU A 56 -5.36 40.56 -10.05
CA GLU A 56 -5.36 41.88 -9.38
C GLU A 56 -3.92 42.36 -9.06
N ASN A 57 -3.22 42.80 -10.10
CA ASN A 57 -2.18 43.83 -9.98
C ASN A 57 -2.74 45.11 -10.64
N LYS A 58 -3.69 45.78 -9.98
CA LYS A 58 -4.07 47.16 -10.30
C LYS A 58 -4.86 47.77 -9.15
N HIS A 59 -4.25 48.79 -8.53
CA HIS A 59 -4.81 49.70 -7.53
C HIS A 59 -5.45 49.06 -6.29
N LEU A 60 -4.71 49.16 -5.17
CA LEU A 60 -5.28 49.08 -3.82
C LEU A 60 -6.39 50.15 -3.69
N SER A 61 -7.64 49.71 -3.76
CA SER A 61 -8.78 50.40 -3.14
C SER A 61 -9.25 49.51 -1.99
N THR A 62 -9.03 50.02 -0.78
CA THR A 62 -9.51 49.47 0.48
C THR A 62 -11.03 49.38 0.47
N SER A 63 -11.56 48.15 0.48
CA SER A 63 -12.94 47.86 0.89
C SER A 63 -13.05 46.41 1.40
N GLU A 64 -12.95 46.26 2.71
CA GLU A 64 -13.73 45.39 3.62
C GLU A 64 -14.08 43.92 3.28
N ASP A 65 -13.33 43.15 2.48
CA ASP A 65 -13.55 41.68 2.43
C ASP A 65 -12.30 40.84 2.10
N ASP A 66 -11.18 41.09 2.80
CA ASP A 66 -9.93 40.30 2.68
C ASP A 66 -9.94 38.99 3.51
N THR A 67 -11.07 38.68 4.15
CA THR A 67 -11.32 37.54 5.05
C THR A 67 -10.82 36.19 4.47
N PRO A 68 -11.14 35.84 3.21
CA PRO A 68 -10.66 34.60 2.58
C PRO A 68 -9.14 34.50 2.38
N LYS A 69 -8.49 35.63 2.07
CA LYS A 69 -7.03 35.67 1.84
C LYS A 69 -6.29 35.57 3.17
N ASP A 70 -6.81 36.22 4.21
CA ASP A 70 -6.22 36.21 5.55
C ASP A 70 -6.23 34.81 6.16
N GLU A 71 -7.32 34.05 6.03
CA GLU A 71 -7.33 32.67 6.52
C GLU A 71 -6.51 31.72 5.66
N LEU A 72 -6.41 31.96 4.34
CA LEU A 72 -5.50 31.19 3.50
C LEU A 72 -4.05 31.41 3.94
N GLN A 73 -3.65 32.67 4.15
CA GLN A 73 -2.32 32.98 4.64
C GLN A 73 -2.09 32.39 6.03
N PHE A 74 -3.08 32.50 6.92
CA PHE A 74 -3.04 31.84 8.23
C PHE A 74 -2.84 30.33 8.12
N PHE A 75 -3.53 29.65 7.20
CA PHE A 75 -3.31 28.23 6.95
C PHE A 75 -1.87 27.96 6.52
N LEU A 76 -1.36 28.69 5.52
CA LEU A 76 -0.01 28.53 4.98
C LEU A 76 1.06 28.73 6.05
N ASP A 77 0.95 29.80 6.85
CA ASP A 77 1.87 30.11 7.94
C ASP A 77 1.90 29.03 9.03
N ASN A 78 0.86 28.21 9.13
CA ASN A 78 0.68 27.22 10.19
C ASN A 78 0.65 25.77 9.69
N VAL A 79 0.93 25.48 8.41
CA VAL A 79 0.95 24.10 7.91
C VAL A 79 1.92 23.22 8.70
N PHE A 80 3.14 23.70 8.96
CA PHE A 80 4.12 22.93 9.73
C PHE A 80 3.68 22.72 11.18
N PHE A 81 2.99 23.69 11.77
CA PHE A 81 2.40 23.53 13.09
C PHE A 81 1.35 22.42 13.09
N PHE A 82 0.41 22.43 12.13
CA PHE A 82 -0.61 21.38 12.03
C PHE A 82 -0.01 20.00 11.74
N VAL A 83 1.01 19.91 10.88
CA VAL A 83 1.72 18.66 10.59
C VAL A 83 2.43 18.11 11.83
N ALA A 84 3.03 18.97 12.65
CA ALA A 84 3.66 18.54 13.90
C ALA A 84 2.65 17.93 14.89
N HIS A 85 1.41 18.41 14.87
CA HIS A 85 0.31 17.99 15.73
C HIS A 85 -0.71 17.09 15.00
N ALA A 86 -0.27 16.39 13.96
CA ALA A 86 -1.13 15.54 13.14
C ALA A 86 -1.89 14.51 13.98
N GLU A 87 -1.25 13.87 14.95
CA GLU A 87 -1.90 12.87 15.80
C GLU A 87 -3.06 13.44 16.63
N ASP A 88 -2.91 14.66 17.16
CA ASP A 88 -3.99 15.31 17.91
C ASP A 88 -5.16 15.67 16.98
N ILE A 89 -4.87 16.14 15.78
CA ILE A 89 -5.88 16.49 14.78
C ILE A 89 -6.62 15.23 14.31
N LEU A 90 -5.91 14.12 14.11
CA LEU A 90 -6.49 12.82 13.75
C LEU A 90 -7.16 12.10 14.93
N SER A 91 -7.16 12.68 16.14
CA SER A 91 -7.79 12.10 17.33
C SER A 91 -9.10 12.80 17.75
N ASP A 92 -9.45 13.93 17.15
CA ASP A 92 -10.70 14.66 17.45
C ASP A 92 -11.39 15.08 16.14
N SER A 93 -12.61 14.61 15.92
CA SER A 93 -13.35 14.90 14.68
C SER A 93 -13.55 16.40 14.45
N ARG A 94 -13.61 17.22 15.51
CA ARG A 94 -13.81 18.68 15.40
C ARG A 94 -12.55 19.38 14.89
N LEU A 95 -11.37 18.87 15.25
CA LEU A 95 -10.08 19.33 14.72
C LEU A 95 -9.90 18.82 13.28
N PHE A 96 -10.21 17.54 13.04
CA PHE A 96 -10.11 16.90 11.73
C PHE A 96 -10.95 17.60 10.66
N LEU A 97 -12.22 17.91 10.99
CA LEU A 97 -13.20 18.46 10.07
C LEU A 97 -13.11 20.00 9.92
N ALA A 98 -12.08 20.62 10.49
CA ALA A 98 -11.85 22.05 10.35
C ALA A 98 -11.68 22.43 8.86
N PRO A 99 -12.49 23.35 8.31
CA PRO A 99 -12.46 23.68 6.89
C PRO A 99 -11.19 24.47 6.54
N VAL A 100 -10.59 24.14 5.40
CA VAL A 100 -9.43 24.86 4.84
C VAL A 100 -9.91 25.73 3.68
N PRO A 101 -9.58 27.04 3.64
CA PRO A 101 -10.08 27.97 2.62
C PRO A 101 -9.34 27.85 1.28
N VAL A 102 -9.14 26.62 0.79
CA VAL A 102 -8.48 26.34 -0.48
C VAL A 102 -9.50 25.75 -1.45
N LEU A 103 -9.71 26.46 -2.56
CA LEU A 103 -10.49 25.95 -3.68
C LEU A 103 -9.54 25.42 -4.76
N CYS A 104 -9.53 24.10 -4.93
CA CYS A 104 -8.76 23.46 -5.99
C CYS A 104 -9.28 23.93 -7.36
N GLY A 105 -8.41 24.56 -8.16
CA GLY A 105 -8.73 25.10 -9.49
C GLY A 105 -8.84 24.00 -10.55
N LEU A 106 -9.76 23.05 -10.36
CA LEU A 106 -9.98 21.92 -11.26
C LEU A 106 -11.23 22.18 -12.14
N PRO A 107 -11.06 22.56 -13.41
CA PRO A 107 -12.15 23.10 -14.25
C PRO A 107 -13.28 22.11 -14.57
N PHE A 108 -13.07 20.80 -14.39
CA PHE A 108 -14.07 19.75 -14.67
C PHE A 108 -14.74 19.18 -13.41
N ILE A 109 -14.36 19.69 -12.23
CA ILE A 109 -14.87 19.25 -10.93
C ILE A 109 -15.83 20.30 -10.33
N GLY A 110 -16.40 21.15 -11.20
CA GLY A 110 -17.20 22.32 -10.84
C GLY A 110 -18.65 22.07 -10.39
N ARG A 111 -19.07 20.83 -10.11
CA ARG A 111 -20.36 20.54 -9.45
C ARG A 111 -20.17 19.43 -8.40
N ASN A 112 -20.32 19.83 -7.12
CA ASN A 112 -20.45 19.07 -5.85
C ASN A 112 -20.35 17.52 -5.93
N PRO A 113 -19.40 16.86 -5.21
CA PRO A 113 -19.29 16.84 -3.74
C PRO A 113 -17.96 17.42 -3.18
N PHE A 114 -17.15 18.03 -4.04
CA PHE A 114 -15.76 18.44 -3.77
C PHE A 114 -15.60 19.76 -2.99
N ARG A 115 -16.63 20.21 -2.28
CA ARG A 115 -16.56 21.44 -1.49
C ARG A 115 -15.58 21.25 -0.32
N TYR A 116 -14.50 22.05 -0.38
CA TYR A 116 -13.45 22.36 0.60
C TYR A 116 -12.89 21.16 1.38
N ALA A 117 -11.59 20.94 1.21
CA ALA A 117 -10.89 19.97 2.04
C ALA A 117 -10.82 20.46 3.48
N THR A 118 -10.82 19.52 4.41
CA THR A 118 -10.61 19.82 5.82
C THR A 118 -9.14 19.66 6.16
N LEU A 119 -8.72 20.14 7.32
CA LEU A 119 -7.36 19.99 7.79
C LEU A 119 -6.95 18.51 7.87
N GLY A 120 -7.84 17.65 8.36
CA GLY A 120 -7.65 16.21 8.41
C GLY A 120 -7.45 15.58 7.03
N VAL A 121 -8.19 16.02 6.00
CA VAL A 121 -8.01 15.55 4.62
C VAL A 121 -6.62 15.87 4.09
N TYR A 122 -6.09 17.07 4.36
CA TYR A 122 -4.72 17.42 3.96
C TYR A 122 -3.68 16.56 4.68
N ILE A 123 -3.84 16.37 6.00
CA ILE A 123 -2.93 15.55 6.81
C ILE A 123 -2.94 14.10 6.32
N GLU A 124 -4.10 13.49 6.13
CA GLU A 124 -4.20 12.13 5.60
C GLU A 124 -3.65 12.03 4.18
N TRP A 125 -3.86 13.05 3.35
CA TRP A 125 -3.28 13.06 2.01
C TRP A 125 -1.76 13.07 2.05
N TRP A 126 -1.13 13.94 2.84
CA TRP A 126 0.32 13.96 3.01
C TRP A 126 0.87 12.70 3.67
N MET A 127 0.15 12.16 4.67
CA MET A 127 0.54 10.96 5.42
C MET A 127 0.52 9.70 4.56
N HIS A 128 -0.52 9.51 3.74
CA HIS A 128 -0.70 8.28 2.96
C HIS A 128 -0.22 8.40 1.50
N ASN A 129 0.09 9.61 1.03
CA ASN A 129 0.55 9.85 -0.33
C ASN A 129 1.86 10.65 -0.29
N GLY A 130 2.99 9.96 -0.13
CA GLY A 130 4.30 10.59 -0.01
C GLY A 130 4.70 11.46 -1.21
N PHE A 131 4.10 11.26 -2.39
CA PHE A 131 4.28 12.16 -3.54
C PHE A 131 3.66 13.56 -3.34
N ALA A 132 2.77 13.74 -2.36
CA ALA A 132 2.23 15.04 -1.96
C ALA A 132 3.16 15.79 -0.98
N VAL A 133 4.25 15.15 -0.55
CA VAL A 133 5.31 15.72 0.27
C VAL A 133 6.56 15.84 -0.58
N HIS A 134 7.02 17.07 -0.79
CA HIS A 134 8.23 17.36 -1.54
C HIS A 134 9.43 17.45 -0.61
N LYS A 135 10.57 16.94 -1.07
CA LYS A 135 11.84 17.00 -0.37
C LYS A 135 12.89 17.53 -1.34
N ASP A 136 13.57 18.61 -0.97
CA ASP A 136 14.68 19.14 -1.76
C ASP A 136 16.00 18.41 -1.48
N GLU A 137 17.06 18.78 -2.20
CA GLU A 137 18.40 18.20 -2.06
C GLU A 137 19.03 18.43 -0.67
N ARG A 138 18.49 19.34 0.13
CA ARG A 138 18.96 19.69 1.48
C ARG A 138 18.07 19.11 2.57
N ASP A 139 17.25 18.12 2.22
CA ASP A 139 16.25 17.51 3.09
C ASP A 139 15.19 18.49 3.61
N LYS A 140 15.01 19.66 2.95
CA LYS A 140 13.90 20.54 3.28
C LYS A 140 12.60 19.94 2.78
N VAL A 141 11.65 19.83 3.70
CA VAL A 141 10.31 19.34 3.41
C VAL A 141 9.44 20.49 2.94
N SER A 142 8.55 20.23 2.00
CA SER A 142 7.48 21.14 1.61
C SER A 142 6.22 20.34 1.32
N PHE A 143 5.07 20.91 1.63
CA PHE A 143 3.78 20.21 1.50
C PHE A 143 2.98 20.80 0.33
N ILE A 144 2.51 19.96 -0.58
CA ILE A 144 1.62 20.42 -1.64
C ILE A 144 0.29 20.81 -1.03
N TRP A 145 -0.19 22.02 -1.30
CA TRP A 145 -1.45 22.52 -0.75
C TRP A 145 -2.47 22.91 -1.82
N ALA A 146 -2.01 23.32 -3.02
CA ALA A 146 -2.89 23.66 -4.14
C ALA A 146 -2.68 22.76 -5.35
N LEU A 147 -3.76 22.16 -5.84
CA LEU A 147 -3.81 21.42 -7.10
C LEU A 147 -4.49 22.27 -8.18
N CYS A 148 -3.78 22.54 -9.27
CA CYS A 148 -4.25 23.39 -10.38
C CYS A 148 -3.70 22.89 -11.71
N GLY A 149 -4.59 22.61 -12.66
CA GLY A 149 -4.21 22.09 -13.97
C GLY A 149 -5.28 21.21 -14.60
N SER A 150 -4.90 20.47 -15.64
CA SER A 150 -5.75 19.48 -16.30
C SER A 150 -5.20 18.07 -16.06
N PRO A 151 -5.93 17.18 -15.35
CA PRO A 151 -5.50 15.79 -15.17
C PRO A 151 -5.48 14.99 -16.47
N MET A 152 -6.20 15.45 -17.51
CA MET A 152 -6.24 14.79 -18.82
C MET A 152 -4.97 15.05 -19.64
N THR A 153 -4.49 16.29 -19.63
CA THR A 153 -3.28 16.66 -20.39
C THR A 153 -2.00 16.55 -19.56
N GLY A 154 -2.13 16.38 -18.24
CA GLY A 154 -1.00 16.39 -17.29
C GLY A 154 -0.44 17.79 -17.01
N SER A 155 -0.81 18.81 -17.79
CA SER A 155 -0.35 20.19 -17.60
C SER A 155 -0.87 20.75 -16.27
N ASN A 156 0.05 21.21 -15.42
CA ASN A 156 -0.29 21.67 -14.08
C ASN A 156 0.67 22.75 -13.56
N ARG A 157 0.14 23.54 -12.62
CA ARG A 157 0.85 24.57 -11.87
C ARG A 157 0.32 24.54 -10.44
N CYS A 158 0.78 23.55 -9.69
CA CYS A 158 0.46 23.35 -8.29
C CYS A 158 1.23 24.34 -7.40
N ALA A 159 0.95 24.31 -6.10
CA ALA A 159 1.72 25.06 -5.11
C ALA A 159 2.05 24.18 -3.90
N MET A 160 3.25 24.40 -3.37
CA MET A 160 3.72 23.81 -2.12
C MET A 160 4.09 24.91 -1.12
N VAL A 161 4.12 24.58 0.16
CA VAL A 161 4.46 25.50 1.25
C VAL A 161 5.62 24.94 2.06
N ASP A 162 6.54 25.82 2.46
CA ASP A 162 7.70 25.49 3.28
C ASP A 162 7.47 25.80 4.78
N GLU A 163 8.52 25.60 5.58
CA GLU A 163 8.51 25.81 7.03
C GLU A 163 8.18 27.25 7.47
N ASN A 164 8.38 28.23 6.58
CA ASN A 164 8.16 29.65 6.83
C ASN A 164 6.78 30.12 6.32
N GLY A 165 5.95 29.20 5.83
CA GLY A 165 4.68 29.56 5.19
C GLY A 165 4.83 30.10 3.76
N LEU A 166 6.03 30.03 3.17
CA LEU A 166 6.27 30.54 1.83
C LEU A 166 5.71 29.57 0.79
N SER A 167 4.70 30.04 0.05
CA SER A 167 4.11 29.26 -1.04
C SER A 167 4.90 29.39 -2.34
N THR A 168 5.43 28.27 -2.83
CA THR A 168 6.18 28.17 -4.09
C THR A 168 5.39 27.39 -5.15
N LYS A 169 5.41 27.86 -6.40
CA LYS A 169 4.76 27.18 -7.54
C LYS A 169 5.61 26.02 -8.02
N ILE A 170 4.97 24.90 -8.29
CA ILE A 170 5.62 23.69 -8.80
C ILE A 170 4.81 23.05 -9.93
N THR A 171 5.49 22.26 -10.74
CA THR A 171 4.87 21.31 -11.68
C THR A 171 5.16 19.91 -11.17
N VAL A 172 4.11 19.10 -11.02
CA VAL A 172 4.24 17.71 -10.56
C VAL A 172 4.10 16.74 -11.71
N GLY A 173 4.84 15.63 -11.65
CA GLY A 173 4.61 14.45 -12.49
C GLY A 173 3.31 13.73 -12.07
N ASP A 174 2.77 12.91 -12.98
CA ASP A 174 1.53 12.15 -12.75
C ASP A 174 0.42 12.97 -12.06
N PHE A 175 0.12 14.16 -12.62
CA PHE A 175 -0.85 15.07 -12.01
C PHE A 175 -2.22 14.42 -11.78
N SER A 176 -2.63 13.50 -12.65
CA SER A 176 -3.86 12.71 -12.48
C SER A 176 -3.87 11.89 -11.19
N LYS A 177 -2.71 11.38 -10.74
CA LYS A 177 -2.55 10.64 -9.48
C LYS A 177 -2.75 11.56 -8.27
N HIS A 178 -2.21 12.77 -8.31
CA HIS A 178 -2.40 13.78 -7.27
C HIS A 178 -3.88 14.17 -7.13
N VAL A 179 -4.52 14.48 -8.26
CA VAL A 179 -5.94 14.84 -8.28
C VAL A 179 -6.81 13.68 -7.78
N ARG A 180 -6.60 12.47 -8.30
CA ARG A 180 -7.42 11.30 -7.93
C ARG A 180 -7.29 10.94 -6.46
N SER A 181 -6.06 10.90 -5.93
CA SER A 181 -5.82 10.56 -4.51
C SER A 181 -6.45 11.58 -3.58
N PHE A 182 -6.21 12.87 -3.80
CA PHE A 182 -6.80 13.93 -2.99
C PHE A 182 -8.32 13.93 -3.07
N CYS A 183 -8.89 13.81 -4.28
CA CYS A 183 -10.34 13.78 -4.47
C CYS A 183 -10.99 12.59 -3.78
N ARG A 184 -10.38 11.39 -3.85
CA ARG A 184 -10.89 10.18 -3.20
C ARG A 184 -10.96 10.37 -1.68
N ILE A 185 -9.88 10.84 -1.06
CA ILE A 185 -9.84 11.09 0.39
C ILE A 185 -10.85 12.16 0.77
N ASN A 186 -10.90 13.27 0.03
CA ASN A 186 -11.80 14.36 0.31
C ASN A 186 -13.29 13.96 0.23
N GLN A 187 -13.63 13.09 -0.72
CA GLN A 187 -14.98 12.59 -0.94
C GLN A 187 -15.43 11.63 0.16
N ARG A 188 -14.51 10.82 0.70
CA ARG A 188 -14.77 9.86 1.79
C ARG A 188 -15.45 10.53 3.00
N TYR A 189 -15.08 11.77 3.30
CA TYR A 189 -15.63 12.52 4.44
C TYR A 189 -16.77 13.47 4.10
N HIS A 190 -17.35 13.40 2.89
CA HIS A 190 -18.36 14.36 2.45
C HIS A 190 -19.57 14.44 3.39
N GLU A 191 -20.10 13.30 3.82
CA GLU A 191 -21.24 13.23 4.76
C GLU A 191 -20.86 13.69 6.17
N CYS A 192 -19.63 13.40 6.63
CA CYS A 192 -19.15 13.83 7.94
C CYS A 192 -19.10 15.37 8.03
N LYS A 193 -18.66 16.04 6.95
CA LYS A 193 -18.55 17.50 6.88
C LYS A 193 -19.88 18.23 6.99
N SER A 194 -20.97 17.60 6.53
CA SER A 194 -22.31 18.23 6.59
C SER A 194 -23.00 17.99 7.93
N LEU A 195 -22.73 16.87 8.60
CA LEU A 195 -23.44 16.46 9.81
C LEU A 195 -22.78 16.93 11.11
N ALA A 196 -21.45 17.03 11.12
CA ALA A 196 -20.69 17.23 12.34
C ALA A 196 -20.26 18.69 12.57
N LEU A 197 -20.10 19.03 13.85
CA LEU A 197 -19.45 20.25 14.32
C LEU A 197 -17.96 20.22 13.99
N SER A 198 -17.40 21.36 13.61
CA SER A 198 -15.97 21.53 13.39
C SER A 198 -15.48 22.88 13.92
N TYR A 199 -14.20 22.93 14.28
CA TYR A 199 -13.53 24.16 14.67
C TYR A 199 -13.08 24.97 13.45
N SER A 200 -12.90 26.28 13.61
CA SER A 200 -12.14 27.10 12.67
C SER A 200 -10.64 26.79 12.77
N LEU A 201 -9.85 27.11 11.75
CA LEU A 201 -8.39 26.90 11.79
C LEU A 201 -7.72 27.62 12.96
N ARG A 202 -8.21 28.81 13.33
CA ARG A 202 -7.73 29.55 14.51
C ARG A 202 -8.05 28.82 15.80
N GLN A 203 -9.28 28.33 15.96
CA GLN A 203 -9.65 27.52 17.11
C GLN A 203 -8.83 26.22 17.21
N VAL A 204 -8.56 25.57 16.07
CA VAL A 204 -7.65 24.41 16.04
C VAL A 204 -6.28 24.80 16.59
N LYS A 205 -5.70 25.90 16.09
CA LYS A 205 -4.40 26.39 16.55
C LYS A 205 -4.42 26.68 18.06
N ASP A 206 -5.42 27.40 18.55
CA ASP A 206 -5.53 27.75 19.96
C ASP A 206 -5.64 26.50 20.86
N VAL A 207 -6.47 25.53 20.46
CA VAL A 207 -6.62 24.25 21.18
C VAL A 207 -5.29 23.49 21.23
N LEU A 208 -4.55 23.43 20.13
CA LEU A 208 -3.28 22.71 20.06
C LEU A 208 -2.16 23.43 20.81
N GLN A 209 -2.09 24.77 20.73
CA GLN A 209 -1.11 25.58 21.47
C GLN A 209 -1.30 25.51 22.98
N ASN A 210 -2.55 25.36 23.44
CA ASN A 210 -2.80 25.16 24.87
C ASN A 210 -2.38 23.77 25.37
N ARG A 211 -2.34 22.77 24.48
CA ARG A 211 -1.88 21.40 24.80
C ARG A 211 -0.37 21.26 24.68
N HIS A 212 0.26 22.01 23.79
CA HIS A 212 1.66 21.85 23.42
C HIS A 212 2.38 23.20 23.29
N GLY A 213 3.62 23.27 23.78
CA GLY A 213 4.46 24.46 23.68
C GLY A 213 4.96 24.76 22.26
N SER A 214 5.80 25.79 22.12
CA SER A 214 6.19 26.39 20.84
C SER A 214 7.27 25.67 20.01
N ASN A 215 7.84 24.55 20.50
CA ASN A 215 8.91 23.84 19.77
C ASN A 215 8.37 22.63 18.99
N TYR A 216 7.93 22.86 17.75
CA TYR A 216 7.23 21.87 16.92
C TYR A 216 7.91 21.58 15.57
N ILE A 217 8.81 22.44 15.10
CA ILE A 217 9.38 22.37 13.74
C ILE A 217 10.06 21.02 13.50
N ASN A 218 10.89 20.54 14.45
CA ASN A 218 11.54 19.23 14.34
C ASN A 218 10.55 18.08 14.21
N SER A 219 9.39 18.16 14.87
CA SER A 219 8.34 17.15 14.78
C SER A 219 7.65 17.19 13.40
N ALA A 220 7.41 18.38 12.85
CA ALA A 220 6.86 18.54 11.51
C ALA A 220 7.76 17.91 10.43
N TYR A 221 9.05 18.20 10.50
CA TYR A 221 10.06 17.61 9.60
C TYR A 221 10.12 16.09 9.73
N ARG A 222 10.15 15.57 10.96
CA ARG A 222 10.13 14.12 11.21
C ARG A 222 8.88 13.47 10.62
N ASN A 223 7.71 14.06 10.83
CA ASN A 223 6.46 13.54 10.29
C ASN A 223 6.49 13.52 8.76
N GLY A 224 6.83 14.63 8.11
CA GLY A 224 6.92 14.71 6.65
C GLY A 224 7.90 13.70 6.05
N LEU A 225 9.11 13.58 6.62
CA LEU A 225 10.11 12.61 6.16
C LEU A 225 9.65 11.16 6.38
N ASN A 226 9.05 10.87 7.54
CA ASN A 226 8.54 9.52 7.85
C ASN A 226 7.41 9.12 6.90
N TRP A 227 6.47 10.03 6.60
CA TRP A 227 5.38 9.77 5.68
C TRP A 227 5.89 9.49 4.25
N GLN A 228 6.84 10.29 3.77
CA GLN A 228 7.46 10.05 2.47
C GLN A 228 8.22 8.71 2.41
N ASN A 229 9.02 8.41 3.45
CA ASN A 229 9.76 7.14 3.53
C ASN A 229 8.83 5.93 3.59
N ASN A 230 7.79 5.98 4.43
CA ASN A 230 6.80 4.90 4.54
C ASN A 230 6.08 4.68 3.21
N TRP A 231 5.73 5.76 2.51
CA TRP A 231 5.14 5.66 1.18
C TRP A 231 6.10 5.02 0.16
N LEU A 232 7.38 5.37 0.16
CA LEU A 232 8.38 4.76 -0.72
C LEU A 232 8.56 3.26 -0.42
N ILE A 233 8.62 2.88 0.86
CA ILE A 233 8.72 1.48 1.29
C ILE A 233 7.51 0.68 0.82
N ASN A 234 6.30 1.20 1.04
CA ASN A 234 5.06 0.51 0.64
C ASN A 234 4.93 0.44 -0.89
N SER A 235 5.23 1.52 -1.60
CA SER A 235 5.19 1.55 -3.07
C SER A 235 6.19 0.57 -3.68
N LYS A 236 7.39 0.44 -3.08
CA LYS A 236 8.39 -0.55 -3.49
C LYS A 236 7.87 -1.97 -3.26
N ARG A 237 7.21 -2.23 -2.12
CA ARG A 237 6.61 -3.54 -1.81
C ARG A 237 5.53 -3.90 -2.82
N GLU A 238 4.58 -3.01 -3.09
CA GLU A 238 3.52 -3.23 -4.08
C GLU A 238 4.07 -3.50 -5.48
N LEU A 239 5.14 -2.80 -5.87
CA LEU A 239 5.80 -3.05 -7.16
C LEU A 239 6.48 -4.43 -7.19
N LEU A 240 7.16 -4.83 -6.11
CA LEU A 240 7.76 -6.15 -6.00
C LEU A 240 6.70 -7.26 -6.04
N ASP A 241 5.58 -7.08 -5.34
CA ASP A 241 4.47 -8.03 -5.36
C ASP A 241 3.87 -8.14 -6.77
N THR A 242 3.70 -7.01 -7.47
CA THR A 242 3.21 -6.99 -8.85
C THR A 242 4.17 -7.68 -9.83
N ILE A 243 5.49 -7.47 -9.67
CA ILE A 243 6.51 -8.13 -10.48
C ILE A 243 6.50 -9.63 -10.19
N HIS A 244 6.43 -10.02 -8.91
CA HIS A 244 6.37 -11.41 -8.50
C HIS A 244 5.14 -12.10 -9.09
N ASP A 245 3.95 -11.50 -8.99
CA ASP A 245 2.71 -12.01 -9.58
C ASP A 245 2.81 -12.18 -11.09
N ARG A 246 3.41 -11.21 -11.79
CA ARG A 246 3.60 -11.28 -13.25
C ARG A 246 4.58 -12.38 -13.63
N ASN A 247 5.70 -12.50 -12.91
CA ASN A 247 6.69 -13.55 -13.13
C ASN A 247 6.09 -14.93 -12.86
N ASN A 248 5.32 -15.10 -11.78
CA ASN A 248 4.63 -16.36 -11.49
C ASN A 248 3.65 -16.73 -12.60
N ARG A 249 2.88 -15.77 -13.12
CA ARG A 249 1.96 -16.01 -14.25
C ARG A 249 2.71 -16.40 -15.52
N LEU A 250 3.82 -15.74 -15.81
CA LEU A 250 4.65 -16.06 -16.97
C LEU A 250 5.25 -17.47 -16.84
N MET A 251 5.78 -17.81 -15.67
CA MET A 251 6.29 -19.13 -15.34
C MET A 251 5.21 -20.20 -15.54
N HIS A 252 4.02 -20.02 -14.96
CA HIS A 252 2.91 -20.97 -15.13
C HIS A 252 2.54 -21.14 -16.62
N HIS A 253 2.46 -20.04 -17.37
CA HIS A 253 2.18 -20.11 -18.81
C HIS A 253 3.27 -20.88 -19.59
N GLN A 254 4.55 -20.67 -19.26
CA GLN A 254 5.65 -21.41 -19.89
C GLN A 254 5.61 -22.90 -19.49
N MET A 255 5.34 -23.23 -18.22
CA MET A 255 5.21 -24.61 -17.75
C MET A 255 4.01 -25.33 -18.35
N ASP A 256 2.87 -24.65 -18.51
CA ASP A 256 1.69 -25.21 -19.19
C ASP A 256 1.99 -25.57 -20.65
N ALA A 257 2.85 -24.80 -21.33
CA ALA A 257 3.28 -25.12 -22.70
C ALA A 257 4.10 -26.42 -22.78
N HIS A 258 4.79 -26.79 -21.71
CA HIS A 258 5.61 -28.01 -21.60
C HIS A 258 5.01 -29.05 -20.64
N ALA A 259 3.71 -28.96 -20.37
CA ALA A 259 3.05 -29.70 -19.30
C ALA A 259 3.28 -31.23 -19.38
N GLN A 260 3.15 -31.82 -20.57
CA GLN A 260 3.30 -33.26 -20.76
C GLN A 260 4.74 -33.74 -20.50
N GLU A 261 5.73 -32.96 -20.91
CA GLU A 261 7.16 -33.27 -20.71
C GLU A 261 7.49 -33.20 -19.22
N LEU A 262 6.99 -32.17 -18.54
CA LEU A 262 7.15 -31.98 -17.09
C LEU A 262 6.45 -33.05 -16.26
N GLU A 263 5.19 -33.39 -16.59
CA GLU A 263 4.45 -34.45 -15.89
C GLU A 263 5.16 -35.80 -15.99
N LYS A 264 5.70 -36.12 -17.18
CA LYS A 264 6.49 -37.34 -17.39
C LYS A 264 7.77 -37.31 -16.57
N LEU A 265 8.50 -36.19 -16.60
CA LEU A 265 9.74 -36.01 -15.85
C LEU A 265 9.52 -36.20 -14.35
N VAL A 266 8.50 -35.53 -13.79
CA VAL A 266 8.17 -35.64 -12.37
C VAL A 266 7.68 -37.05 -12.01
N THR A 267 6.94 -37.71 -12.89
CA THR A 267 6.54 -39.11 -12.65
C THR A 267 7.75 -40.03 -12.56
N GLN A 268 8.71 -39.91 -13.49
CA GLN A 268 9.95 -40.69 -13.47
C GLN A 268 10.78 -40.41 -12.21
N TYR A 269 10.83 -39.15 -11.79
CA TYR A 269 11.47 -38.73 -10.55
C TYR A 269 10.86 -39.40 -9.32
N LEU A 270 9.53 -39.34 -9.19
CA LEU A 270 8.80 -39.93 -8.05
C LEU A 270 8.93 -41.46 -8.03
N GLU A 271 8.79 -42.13 -9.17
CA GLU A 271 8.96 -43.59 -9.28
C GLU A 271 10.38 -44.03 -8.90
N ARG A 272 11.40 -43.29 -9.32
CA ARG A 272 12.79 -43.56 -8.96
C ARG A 272 13.05 -43.32 -7.48
N GLY A 273 12.47 -42.25 -6.90
CA GLY A 273 12.50 -41.99 -5.47
C GLY A 273 11.90 -43.15 -4.66
N GLU A 274 10.69 -43.60 -5.03
CA GLU A 274 10.05 -44.75 -4.37
C GLU A 274 10.86 -46.03 -4.48
N LYS A 275 11.47 -46.29 -5.65
CA LYS A 275 12.31 -47.46 -5.85
C LYS A 275 13.55 -47.41 -4.95
N ASN A 276 14.23 -46.28 -4.89
CA ASN A 276 15.39 -46.07 -4.03
C ASN A 276 15.02 -46.24 -2.55
N ASP A 277 13.86 -45.73 -2.12
CA ASP A 277 13.36 -45.90 -0.76
C ASP A 277 13.08 -47.38 -0.41
N LYS A 278 12.43 -48.11 -1.32
CA LYS A 278 12.16 -49.55 -1.15
C LYS A 278 13.46 -50.37 -1.09
N GLU A 279 14.43 -50.05 -1.94
CA GLU A 279 15.75 -50.70 -1.95
C GLU A 279 16.53 -50.39 -0.68
N SER A 280 16.58 -49.11 -0.28
CA SER A 280 17.20 -48.65 0.97
C SER A 280 16.59 -49.34 2.20
N ALA A 281 15.27 -49.44 2.28
CA ALA A 281 14.58 -50.15 3.36
C ALA A 281 14.94 -51.64 3.40
N THR A 282 15.04 -52.27 2.23
CA THR A 282 15.44 -53.68 2.10
C THR A 282 16.88 -53.91 2.57
N LEU A 283 17.82 -53.04 2.17
CA LEU A 283 19.22 -53.09 2.60
C LEU A 283 19.34 -52.86 4.13
N GLN A 284 18.58 -51.91 4.68
CA GLN A 284 18.56 -51.65 6.12
C GLN A 284 18.00 -52.85 6.91
N ASN A 285 16.97 -53.53 6.40
CA ASN A 285 16.43 -54.74 7.01
C ASN A 285 17.46 -55.88 7.01
N LYS A 286 18.15 -56.12 5.89
CA LYS A 286 19.24 -57.13 5.82
C LYS A 286 20.38 -56.82 6.79
N ILE A 287 20.76 -55.55 6.94
CA ILE A 287 21.77 -55.12 7.92
C ILE A 287 21.28 -55.38 9.37
N ARG A 288 20.00 -55.13 9.65
CA ARG A 288 19.38 -55.38 10.96
C ARG A 288 19.35 -56.87 11.28
N GLU A 289 18.97 -57.72 10.34
CA GLU A 289 18.97 -59.18 10.47
C GLU A 289 20.38 -59.72 10.72
N ALA A 290 21.37 -59.30 9.93
CA ALA A 290 22.77 -59.69 10.13
C ALA A 290 23.29 -59.28 11.52
N LYS A 291 22.88 -58.10 12.01
CA LYS A 291 23.22 -57.65 13.36
C LYS A 291 22.58 -58.51 14.45
N GLN A 292 21.39 -59.07 14.20
CA GLN A 292 20.73 -59.99 15.12
C GLN A 292 21.43 -61.36 15.15
N LYS A 293 21.82 -61.90 13.99
CA LYS A 293 22.60 -63.15 13.89
C LYS A 293 23.95 -63.06 14.60
N LEU A 294 24.63 -61.92 14.49
CA LEU A 294 25.88 -61.65 15.22
C LEU A 294 25.65 -61.68 16.75
N LYS A 295 24.56 -61.08 17.24
CA LYS A 295 24.23 -61.07 18.68
C LYS A 295 23.91 -62.47 19.22
N LEU A 296 23.30 -63.32 18.40
CA LEU A 296 22.98 -64.71 18.73
C LEU A 296 24.19 -65.65 18.61
N GLY A 297 25.33 -65.15 18.11
CA GLY A 297 26.56 -65.94 17.91
C GLY A 297 26.51 -66.86 16.68
N GLU A 298 25.49 -66.71 15.82
CA GLU A 298 25.29 -67.55 14.63
C GLU A 298 26.28 -67.25 13.50
N ILE A 299 26.88 -66.06 13.52
CA ILE A 299 27.91 -65.62 12.57
C ILE A 299 29.05 -64.93 13.32
N SER A 300 30.28 -65.07 12.83
CA SER A 300 31.43 -64.35 13.37
C SER A 300 31.42 -62.86 13.00
N ASN A 301 32.18 -62.06 13.74
CA ASN A 301 32.33 -60.64 13.43
C ASN A 301 32.97 -60.39 12.04
N VAL A 302 33.86 -61.28 11.59
CA VAL A 302 34.50 -61.17 10.27
C VAL A 302 33.47 -61.40 9.16
N GLU A 303 32.64 -62.44 9.29
CA GLU A 303 31.55 -62.74 8.35
C GLU A 303 30.50 -61.63 8.33
N TYR A 304 30.17 -61.07 9.50
CA TYR A 304 29.27 -59.93 9.61
C TYR A 304 29.79 -58.70 8.84
N GLN A 305 31.06 -58.33 9.02
CA GLN A 305 31.64 -57.17 8.33
C GLN A 305 31.73 -57.39 6.82
N GLN A 306 32.08 -58.60 6.37
CA GLN A 306 32.08 -58.94 4.94
C GLN A 306 30.69 -58.84 4.32
N TYR A 307 29.65 -59.25 5.04
CA TYR A 307 28.26 -59.22 4.56
C TYR A 307 27.69 -57.79 4.48
N ILE A 308 27.90 -56.93 5.48
CA ILE A 308 27.29 -55.60 5.53
C ILE A 308 28.04 -54.51 4.74
N SER A 309 29.35 -54.67 4.54
CA SER A 309 30.19 -53.69 3.84
C SER A 309 29.68 -53.31 2.45
N PRO A 310 29.31 -54.26 1.56
CA PRO A 310 28.74 -53.90 0.26
C PRO A 310 27.39 -53.19 0.38
N MET A 311 26.54 -53.60 1.33
CA MET A 311 25.23 -52.95 1.54
C MET A 311 25.34 -51.52 2.05
N LYS A 312 26.31 -51.24 2.94
CA LYS A 312 26.58 -49.88 3.42
C LYS A 312 27.10 -48.99 2.30
N ARG A 313 28.04 -49.50 1.47
CA ARG A 313 28.54 -48.76 0.30
C ARG A 313 27.42 -48.41 -0.67
N GLU A 314 26.50 -49.34 -0.91
CA GLU A 314 25.35 -49.09 -1.78
C GLU A 314 24.39 -48.05 -1.20
N LEU A 315 24.12 -48.10 0.11
CA LEU A 315 23.32 -47.08 0.79
C LEU A 315 23.97 -45.69 0.74
N ASP A 316 25.29 -45.61 0.90
CA ASP A 316 26.05 -44.36 0.80
C ASP A 316 26.08 -43.81 -0.63
N ARG A 317 26.13 -44.70 -1.63
CA ARG A 317 26.02 -44.36 -3.06
C ARG A 317 24.65 -43.78 -3.39
N GLN A 318 23.57 -44.38 -2.90
CA GLN A 318 22.20 -43.89 -3.12
C GLN A 318 21.96 -42.49 -2.49
N LYS A 319 22.61 -42.20 -1.35
CA LYS A 319 22.52 -40.86 -0.72
C LYS A 319 23.25 -39.75 -1.46
N HIS A 320 24.24 -40.10 -2.28
CA HIS A 320 25.09 -39.16 -3.00
C HIS A 320 24.98 -39.34 -4.51
N ASP A 321 23.83 -39.79 -5.03
CA ASP A 321 23.61 -40.03 -6.46
C ASP A 321 23.83 -38.72 -7.26
N PRO A 322 24.96 -38.56 -7.98
CA PRO A 322 25.26 -37.35 -8.75
C PRO A 322 24.45 -37.30 -10.06
N ASP A 323 23.89 -38.44 -10.48
CA ASP A 323 23.07 -38.55 -11.70
C ASP A 323 21.62 -38.11 -11.44
N PHE A 324 21.28 -37.74 -10.21
CA PHE A 324 19.99 -37.18 -9.83
C PHE A 324 19.96 -35.67 -10.02
N ASP A 325 20.38 -35.22 -11.20
CA ASP A 325 20.43 -33.80 -11.52
C ASP A 325 19.26 -33.43 -12.43
N MET A 326 18.05 -33.51 -11.86
CA MET A 326 16.82 -33.04 -12.49
C MET A 326 16.92 -31.60 -12.99
N TRP A 327 17.81 -30.81 -12.38
CA TRP A 327 18.12 -29.49 -12.87
C TRP A 327 18.54 -29.52 -14.34
N ASN A 328 19.40 -30.46 -14.78
CA ASN A 328 19.81 -30.56 -16.18
C ASN A 328 18.63 -30.87 -17.12
N GLU A 329 17.71 -31.73 -16.71
CA GLU A 329 16.54 -32.08 -17.54
C GLU A 329 15.55 -30.91 -17.63
N ILE A 330 15.32 -30.20 -16.52
CA ILE A 330 14.50 -28.98 -16.50
C ILE A 330 15.15 -27.88 -17.35
N GLN A 331 16.48 -27.72 -17.28
CA GLN A 331 17.22 -26.75 -18.08
C GLN A 331 17.22 -27.07 -19.58
N GLN A 332 17.08 -28.34 -19.98
CA GLN A 332 16.87 -28.69 -21.39
C GLN A 332 15.50 -28.23 -21.90
N ILE A 333 14.46 -28.31 -21.06
CA ILE A 333 13.11 -27.83 -21.38
C ILE A 333 13.08 -26.30 -21.40
N PHE A 334 13.77 -25.65 -20.47
CA PHE A 334 13.82 -24.19 -20.35
C PHE A 334 15.25 -23.63 -20.40
N PRO A 335 15.91 -23.56 -21.57
CA PRO A 335 17.32 -23.18 -21.68
C PRO A 335 17.64 -21.72 -21.32
N GLN A 336 16.62 -20.86 -21.25
CA GLN A 336 16.75 -19.43 -20.97
C GLN A 336 16.26 -19.05 -19.57
N GLU A 337 15.69 -20.01 -18.83
CA GLU A 337 15.07 -19.76 -17.54
C GLU A 337 15.76 -20.63 -16.48
N ASN A 338 15.94 -20.11 -15.28
CA ASN A 338 16.58 -20.85 -14.19
C ASN A 338 15.53 -21.51 -13.28
N TYR A 339 14.61 -22.29 -13.86
CA TYR A 339 13.60 -23.00 -13.10
C TYR A 339 14.19 -24.14 -12.29
N SER A 340 13.77 -24.22 -11.03
CA SER A 340 14.12 -25.28 -10.11
C SER A 340 13.08 -26.40 -10.14
N LEU A 341 13.43 -27.53 -9.52
CA LEU A 341 12.47 -28.61 -9.27
C LEU A 341 11.29 -28.13 -8.40
N ASP A 342 11.56 -27.32 -7.38
CA ASP A 342 10.51 -26.80 -6.50
C ASP A 342 9.48 -25.97 -7.28
N ASP A 343 9.92 -25.19 -8.27
CA ASP A 343 9.01 -24.43 -9.14
C ASP A 343 8.06 -25.34 -9.93
N VAL A 344 8.58 -26.44 -10.47
CA VAL A 344 7.79 -27.44 -11.23
C VAL A 344 6.79 -28.16 -10.31
N LEU A 345 7.21 -28.52 -9.09
CA LEU A 345 6.33 -29.17 -8.11
C LEU A 345 5.22 -28.23 -7.64
N MET A 346 5.54 -26.98 -7.33
CA MET A 346 4.54 -25.97 -6.96
C MET A 346 3.52 -25.75 -8.10
N TRP A 347 3.97 -25.68 -9.35
CA TRP A 347 3.09 -25.60 -10.51
C TRP A 347 2.19 -26.84 -10.66
N MET A 348 2.72 -28.05 -10.46
CA MET A 348 1.91 -29.27 -10.50
C MET A 348 0.84 -29.30 -9.40
N GLU A 349 1.17 -28.86 -8.19
CA GLU A 349 0.21 -28.76 -7.08
C GLU A 349 -0.90 -27.74 -7.39
N SER A 350 -0.55 -26.59 -7.96
CA SER A 350 -1.52 -25.56 -8.34
C SER A 350 -2.49 -26.05 -9.43
N ARG A 351 -2.02 -26.84 -10.40
CA ARG A 351 -2.89 -27.48 -11.41
C ARG A 351 -3.85 -28.50 -10.80
N LYS A 352 -3.39 -29.36 -9.89
CA LYS A 352 -4.25 -30.35 -9.22
C LYS A 352 -5.38 -29.70 -8.43
N GLY A 353 -5.12 -28.57 -7.76
CA GLY A 353 -6.14 -27.79 -7.06
C GLY A 353 -7.18 -27.18 -8.01
N THR A 354 -6.76 -26.76 -9.20
CA THR A 354 -7.62 -26.15 -10.22
C THR A 354 -8.52 -27.18 -10.91
N GLU A 355 -7.98 -28.36 -11.23
CA GLU A 355 -8.74 -29.47 -11.84
C GLU A 355 -9.81 -30.05 -10.88
N CYS A 356 -9.50 -30.15 -9.58
CA CYS A 356 -10.46 -30.60 -8.56
C CYS A 356 -11.63 -29.60 -8.37
N SER A 357 -11.36 -28.30 -8.56
CA SER A 357 -12.36 -27.23 -8.48
C SER A 357 -13.30 -27.20 -9.69
N ILE A 358 -12.76 -27.44 -10.90
CA ILE A 358 -13.55 -27.51 -12.15
C ILE A 358 -14.45 -28.76 -12.19
N GLN A 359 -14.03 -29.88 -11.59
CA GLN A 359 -14.86 -31.08 -11.49
C GLN A 359 -16.06 -30.89 -10.54
N ARG A 360 -15.91 -30.15 -9.44
CA ARG A 360 -17.02 -29.82 -8.53
C ARG A 360 -18.05 -28.90 -9.18
N GLN A 361 -17.62 -27.90 -9.96
CA GLN A 361 -18.54 -27.00 -10.67
C GLN A 361 -19.30 -27.66 -11.84
N LYS A 362 -18.92 -28.85 -12.27
CA LYS A 362 -19.64 -29.62 -13.30
C LYS A 362 -20.60 -30.67 -12.72
N THR A 363 -20.61 -30.84 -11.40
CA THR A 363 -21.44 -31.83 -10.70
C THR A 363 -22.55 -31.22 -9.83
N ASP A 364 -22.58 -29.89 -9.73
CA ASP A 364 -23.72 -29.07 -9.27
C ASP A 364 -24.43 -28.44 -10.48
#